data_AF-A0A084QMB9-F1
#
_entry.id   AF-A0A084QMB9-F1
#
_cell.length_a   1.000
_cell.length_b   1.000
_cell.length_c   1.000
_cell.angle_alpha   90.00
_cell.angle_beta   90.00
_cell.angle_gamma   90.00
#
_symmetry.space_group_name_H-M   'P 1'
#
loop_
_entity.id
_entity.type
_entity.pdbx_description
1 polymer ?
#
loop_
_entity_poly.entity_id
_entity_poly.type
_entity_poly.pdbx_seq_one_letter_code
_entity_poly.pdbx_strand_id
1 'polypeptide(L)'
;MCCRGYRFVRASSTPCTVPDEHQPIGYAGTRTSTGRFEVAFRRCKNICSLSLRLANVVHKIAVTATAKEFAGQYRGKQYHTPDFDGTLDRALNAGVEKVVLTGMSLADVGVNTKIAEARPKGTCFITIGVHPYHAAELSTEGASRYLQEIAEEVDAALSRTPRLLVAFGELGLDYDRLQHADKEAQLATFKAQLELFVEKQWELPLFLHCRNAVDDFVQVMKPYMNKLPHGGVVHSFVGSVSQMQQLLNIGLEISVNGFSFATRESLDMVAAVPLDKLHVETDAPWGEIKANSDLAKRYLSNAPPLPVSKKRDKWEESCMVKERNESCAIDRVAYIIAGLKGITVDEVSHAAWKNSVTMFRLGDL
;
A
#
# COMPACT_ATOMS: atom_id res chain seq x y z
N MET A 1 -2.59 24.10 62.04
CA MET A 1 -2.62 22.97 62.99
C MET A 1 -3.23 21.79 62.25
N CYS A 2 -2.69 20.59 62.10
CA CYS A 2 -1.43 19.93 62.46
C CYS A 2 -1.38 18.71 61.49
N CYS A 3 -0.57 18.76 60.44
CA CYS A 3 0.68 18.01 60.24
C CYS A 3 0.58 16.47 60.19
N ARG A 4 0.95 15.93 59.01
CA ARG A 4 1.89 14.81 58.72
C ARG A 4 1.77 14.54 57.20
N GLY A 5 2.77 14.63 56.33
CA GLY A 5 4.22 14.72 56.45
C GLY A 5 4.85 13.58 55.63
N TYR A 6 5.32 13.87 54.41
CA TYR A 6 6.30 13.01 53.73
C TYR A 6 7.35 13.89 53.01
N ARG A 7 8.61 13.62 53.34
CA ARG A 7 9.81 14.30 52.85
C ARG A 7 10.35 13.62 51.58
N PHE A 8 10.93 14.46 50.73
CA PHE A 8 11.76 14.15 49.57
C PHE A 8 13.04 13.37 49.94
N VAL A 9 13.48 12.50 49.02
CA VAL A 9 14.88 12.09 48.87
C VAL A 9 15.29 12.35 47.41
N ARG A 10 16.40 13.09 47.23
CA ARG A 10 17.09 13.37 45.96
C ARG A 10 18.08 12.23 45.65
N ALA A 11 18.24 11.90 44.37
CA ALA A 11 19.47 11.30 43.80
C ALA A 11 19.53 11.76 42.32
N SER A 12 20.26 12.84 42.02
CA SER A 12 21.64 12.88 41.50
C SER A 12 21.83 12.22 40.12
N SER A 13 21.98 13.09 39.13
CA SER A 13 22.34 12.88 37.72
C SER A 13 23.85 12.69 37.51
N THR A 14 24.28 11.73 36.68
CA THR A 14 25.39 11.79 35.69
C THR A 14 25.53 10.44 34.95
N PRO A 15 26.19 10.37 33.76
CA PRO A 15 25.69 9.63 32.59
C PRO A 15 26.44 8.33 32.27
N CYS A 16 25.80 7.46 31.48
CA CYS A 16 26.37 6.25 30.91
C CYS A 16 27.41 6.57 29.82
N THR A 17 28.66 6.20 30.08
CA THR A 17 29.74 6.09 29.08
C THR A 17 29.86 4.65 28.59
N VAL A 18 29.96 4.49 27.28
CA VAL A 18 30.20 3.23 26.54
C VAL A 18 31.66 2.79 26.74
N PRO A 19 31.97 1.50 26.98
CA PRO A 19 33.35 1.02 26.94
C PRO A 19 33.74 0.59 25.51
N ASP A 20 34.85 1.19 25.06
CA ASP A 20 35.70 0.80 23.93
C ASP A 20 36.49 -0.46 24.30
N GLU A 21 36.49 -1.51 23.45
CA GLU A 21 37.38 -2.67 23.60
C GLU A 21 38.35 -2.76 22.41
N HIS A 22 39.59 -2.34 22.65
CA HIS A 22 40.77 -2.69 21.86
C HIS A 22 41.87 -3.25 22.77
N GLN A 23 42.14 -4.56 22.59
CA GLN A 23 43.39 -5.30 22.84
C GLN A 23 43.87 -5.56 24.31
N PRO A 24 44.83 -6.50 24.54
CA PRO A 24 44.90 -7.89 24.08
C PRO A 24 45.16 -8.88 25.24
N ILE A 25 44.85 -10.16 25.01
CA ILE A 25 44.94 -11.24 26.01
C ILE A 25 46.38 -11.75 26.11
N GLY A 26 47.02 -11.55 27.26
CA GLY A 26 48.32 -12.14 27.61
C GLY A 26 48.20 -13.58 28.08
N TYR A 27 48.98 -14.48 27.47
CA TYR A 27 49.15 -15.86 27.93
C TYR A 27 50.17 -15.92 29.08
N ALA A 28 49.76 -16.49 30.21
CA ALA A 28 50.66 -16.98 31.25
C ALA A 28 50.35 -18.45 31.52
N GLY A 29 51.22 -19.34 31.02
CA GLY A 29 51.18 -20.75 31.31
C GLY A 29 51.99 -21.07 32.57
N THR A 30 51.45 -21.93 33.43
CA THR A 30 52.23 -22.72 34.38
C THR A 30 51.73 -24.17 34.35
N ARG A 31 52.66 -25.11 34.17
CA ARG A 31 52.46 -26.56 34.25
C ARG A 31 52.76 -27.03 35.68
N THR A 32 51.96 -27.95 36.22
CA THR A 32 52.39 -29.13 37.01
C THR A 32 51.19 -30.09 37.13
N SER A 33 51.27 -31.26 36.49
CA SER A 33 51.53 -32.60 37.07
C SER A 33 50.29 -33.34 37.57
N THR A 34 49.93 -34.38 36.81
CA THR A 34 49.32 -35.65 37.23
C THR A 34 48.06 -35.60 38.09
N GLY A 35 46.90 -35.76 37.44
CA GLY A 35 45.65 -36.16 38.08
C GLY A 35 44.61 -36.51 37.02
N ARG A 36 44.29 -37.80 36.85
CA ARG A 36 43.12 -38.22 36.07
C ARG A 36 41.88 -37.69 36.78
N PHE A 37 41.18 -36.75 36.13
CA PHE A 37 39.80 -36.43 36.47
C PHE A 37 38.91 -37.02 35.37
N GLU A 38 38.16 -38.05 35.76
CA GLU A 38 37.00 -38.54 35.03
C GLU A 38 35.95 -37.43 35.03
N VAL A 39 35.71 -36.79 33.88
CA VAL A 39 34.60 -35.85 33.72
C VAL A 39 33.46 -36.59 33.03
N ALA A 40 32.38 -36.79 33.78
CA ALA A 40 31.13 -37.33 33.27
C ALA A 40 30.63 -36.51 32.08
N PHE A 41 30.56 -37.14 30.90
CA PHE A 41 29.92 -36.60 29.71
C PHE A 41 28.40 -36.56 29.92
N ARG A 42 27.88 -35.52 30.57
CA ARG A 42 26.46 -35.17 30.40
C ARG A 42 26.29 -34.61 28.99
N ARG A 43 25.78 -35.45 28.09
CA ARG A 43 25.20 -35.05 26.79
C ARG A 43 24.21 -33.91 27.02
N CYS A 44 24.64 -32.67 26.78
CA CYS A 44 23.72 -31.58 26.50
C CYS A 44 23.26 -31.77 25.04
N LYS A 45 22.22 -32.58 24.84
CA LYS A 45 21.37 -32.46 23.65
C LYS A 45 20.74 -31.07 23.74
N ASN A 46 21.16 -30.14 22.88
CA ASN A 46 20.38 -28.98 22.37
C ASN A 46 21.28 -27.82 21.89
N ILE A 47 22.36 -28.10 21.17
CA ILE A 47 23.05 -27.06 20.39
C ILE A 47 23.39 -27.67 19.03
N CYS A 48 22.38 -27.94 18.21
CA CYS A 48 22.56 -28.14 16.77
C CYS A 48 21.21 -28.12 16.03
N SER A 49 20.54 -26.97 15.96
CA SER A 49 19.59 -26.67 14.86
C SER A 49 19.08 -25.22 14.84
N LEU A 50 19.80 -24.24 15.43
CA LEU A 50 19.54 -22.83 15.08
C LEU A 50 20.25 -22.52 13.76
N SER A 51 19.82 -23.21 12.70
CA SER A 51 19.92 -22.64 11.36
C SER A 51 18.98 -21.45 11.40
N LEU A 52 19.57 -20.26 11.49
CA LEU A 52 18.94 -19.01 11.12
C LEU A 52 18.46 -19.17 9.67
N ARG A 53 17.24 -19.72 9.51
CA ARG A 53 16.39 -19.27 8.43
C ARG A 53 16.12 -17.82 8.78
N LEU A 54 16.88 -16.91 8.19
CA LEU A 54 16.36 -15.59 7.86
C LEU A 54 15.06 -15.91 7.12
N ALA A 55 13.93 -15.88 7.83
CA ALA A 55 12.65 -15.86 7.17
C ALA A 55 12.73 -14.61 6.29
N ASN A 56 12.78 -14.79 4.97
CA ASN A 56 12.69 -13.68 4.04
C ASN A 56 11.41 -12.95 4.42
N VAL A 57 11.55 -11.78 5.07
CA VAL A 57 10.40 -10.96 5.41
C VAL A 57 9.86 -10.48 4.08
N VAL A 58 8.69 -10.99 3.71
CA VAL A 58 8.02 -10.62 2.47
C VAL A 58 7.36 -9.28 2.72
N HIS A 59 8.01 -8.22 2.24
CA HIS A 59 7.54 -6.86 2.35
C HIS A 59 6.30 -6.62 1.46
N LYS A 60 5.32 -5.85 1.95
CA LYS A 60 4.03 -5.66 1.25
C LYS A 60 3.61 -4.19 1.22
N ILE A 61 3.05 -3.78 0.08
CA ILE A 61 2.42 -2.47 -0.13
C ILE A 61 0.94 -2.71 -0.45
N ALA A 62 0.06 -1.89 0.11
CA ALA A 62 -1.36 -1.92 -0.22
C ALA A 62 -1.85 -0.52 -0.61
N VAL A 63 -2.77 -0.46 -1.56
CA VAL A 63 -3.53 0.75 -1.90
C VAL A 63 -4.92 0.65 -1.27
N THR A 64 -5.36 1.74 -0.66
CA THR A 64 -6.64 1.85 0.05
C THR A 64 -7.27 3.21 -0.22
N ALA A 65 -8.54 3.23 -0.60
CA ALA A 65 -9.32 4.44 -0.71
C ALA A 65 -9.82 4.87 0.68
N THR A 66 -9.84 6.18 0.95
CA THR A 66 -10.59 6.70 2.10
C THR A 66 -12.07 6.75 1.76
N ALA A 67 -12.86 5.96 2.47
CA ALA A 67 -14.26 5.76 2.17
C ALA A 67 -15.14 5.81 3.42
N LYS A 68 -16.44 6.09 3.23
CA LYS A 68 -17.42 6.23 4.32
C LYS A 68 -17.56 4.97 5.15
N GLU A 69 -17.29 3.82 4.55
CA GLU A 69 -17.28 2.49 5.19
C GLU A 69 -16.28 2.41 6.34
N PHE A 70 -15.16 3.14 6.27
CA PHE A 70 -14.18 3.23 7.36
C PHE A 70 -14.56 4.26 8.43
N ALA A 71 -15.46 5.18 8.10
CA ALA A 71 -16.15 6.02 9.08
C ALA A 71 -17.34 5.30 9.74
N GLY A 72 -17.55 4.00 9.46
CA GLY A 72 -18.65 3.20 9.98
C GLY A 72 -20.02 3.56 9.39
N GLN A 73 -20.03 4.25 8.25
CA GLN A 73 -21.24 4.67 7.55
C GLN A 73 -21.48 3.80 6.32
N TYR A 74 -22.65 3.17 6.26
CA TYR A 74 -23.06 2.30 5.16
C TYR A 74 -24.42 2.72 4.66
N ARG A 75 -24.51 3.05 3.36
CA ARG A 75 -25.77 3.48 2.71
C ARG A 75 -26.48 4.61 3.48
N GLY A 76 -25.70 5.58 3.96
CA GLY A 76 -26.20 6.76 4.69
C GLY A 76 -26.57 6.54 6.16
N LYS A 77 -26.30 5.35 6.73
CA LYS A 77 -26.56 5.05 8.14
C LYS A 77 -25.27 4.73 8.90
N GLN A 78 -25.11 5.28 10.10
CA GLN A 78 -24.04 4.93 11.04
C GLN A 78 -24.32 3.56 11.70
N TYR A 79 -23.35 2.64 11.66
CA TYR A 79 -23.46 1.31 12.29
C TYR A 79 -22.46 1.09 13.43
N HIS A 80 -21.26 1.62 13.32
CA HIS A 80 -20.23 1.57 14.35
C HIS A 80 -19.40 2.86 14.31
N THR A 81 -18.56 3.11 15.31
CA THR A 81 -17.64 4.27 15.29
C THR A 81 -16.64 4.17 14.14
N PRO A 82 -16.06 5.29 13.66
CA PRO A 82 -14.95 5.26 12.72
C PRO A 82 -13.82 4.36 13.22
N ASP A 83 -13.29 3.50 12.34
CA ASP A 83 -12.31 2.48 12.71
C ASP A 83 -11.14 2.41 11.72
N PHE A 84 -10.96 3.44 10.90
CA PHE A 84 -9.90 3.46 9.90
C PHE A 84 -8.52 3.24 10.51
N ASP A 85 -8.30 3.74 11.72
CA ASP A 85 -7.04 3.50 12.41
C ASP A 85 -6.80 2.02 12.72
N GLY A 86 -7.84 1.32 13.15
CA GLY A 86 -7.81 -0.11 13.40
C GLY A 86 -7.59 -0.94 12.12
N THR A 87 -8.07 -0.48 10.94
CA THR A 87 -7.81 -1.18 9.67
C THR A 87 -6.33 -1.10 9.28
N LEU A 88 -5.69 0.05 9.50
CA LEU A 88 -4.27 0.25 9.26
C LEU A 88 -3.41 -0.54 10.25
N ASP A 89 -3.82 -0.62 11.52
CA ASP A 89 -3.14 -1.45 12.52
C ASP A 89 -3.23 -2.94 12.17
N ARG A 90 -4.39 -3.41 11.70
CA ARG A 90 -4.54 -4.78 11.19
C ARG A 90 -3.68 -5.05 9.96
N ALA A 91 -3.53 -4.06 9.07
CA ALA A 91 -2.62 -4.17 7.93
C ALA A 91 -1.17 -4.33 8.37
N LEU A 92 -0.71 -3.49 9.31
CA LEU A 92 0.64 -3.60 9.89
C LEU A 92 0.87 -4.96 10.55
N ASN A 93 -0.09 -5.44 11.34
CA ASN A 93 -0.03 -6.76 11.97
C ASN A 93 0.02 -7.92 10.97
N ALA A 94 -0.51 -7.73 9.75
CA ALA A 94 -0.43 -8.69 8.65
C ALA A 94 0.86 -8.57 7.82
N GLY A 95 1.79 -7.69 8.22
CA GLY A 95 3.06 -7.44 7.52
C GLY A 95 2.94 -6.48 6.34
N VAL A 96 1.89 -5.66 6.28
CA VAL A 96 1.82 -4.54 5.34
C VAL A 96 2.62 -3.38 5.89
N GLU A 97 3.74 -3.08 5.24
CA GLU A 97 4.68 -2.06 5.72
C GLU A 97 4.33 -0.67 5.23
N LYS A 98 3.73 -0.56 4.05
CA LYS A 98 3.36 0.72 3.45
C LYS A 98 1.94 0.66 2.90
N VAL A 99 1.16 1.69 3.22
CA VAL A 99 -0.18 1.89 2.67
C VAL A 99 -0.21 3.21 1.91
N VAL A 100 -0.71 3.18 0.67
CA VAL A 100 -0.97 4.39 -0.12
C VAL A 100 -2.47 4.68 -0.07
N LEU A 101 -2.82 5.85 0.46
CA LEU A 101 -4.19 6.35 0.52
C LEU A 101 -4.53 7.08 -0.78
N THR A 102 -5.53 6.58 -1.48
CA THR A 102 -5.96 7.16 -2.76
C THR A 102 -6.77 8.43 -2.53
N GLY A 103 -6.33 9.54 -3.12
CA GLY A 103 -7.12 10.76 -3.25
C GLY A 103 -7.93 10.75 -4.56
N MET A 104 -9.23 11.02 -4.48
CA MET A 104 -10.13 11.06 -5.64
C MET A 104 -10.57 12.49 -6.00
N SER A 105 -10.43 13.44 -5.08
CA SER A 105 -10.84 14.84 -5.25
C SER A 105 -10.06 15.76 -4.31
N LEU A 106 -10.22 17.08 -4.49
CA LEU A 106 -9.64 18.09 -3.59
C LEU A 106 -10.10 17.91 -2.13
N ALA A 107 -11.32 17.42 -1.91
CA ALA A 107 -11.88 17.21 -0.57
C ALA A 107 -11.14 16.13 0.24
N ASP A 108 -10.46 15.19 -0.43
CA ASP A 108 -9.78 14.07 0.23
C ASP A 108 -8.40 14.46 0.76
N VAL A 109 -7.76 15.48 0.16
CA VAL A 109 -6.36 15.85 0.43
C VAL A 109 -6.10 16.07 1.92
N GLY A 110 -6.92 16.89 2.56
CA GLY A 110 -6.75 17.23 3.98
C GLY A 110 -7.00 16.05 4.91
N VAL A 111 -7.94 15.16 4.57
CA VAL A 111 -8.25 13.97 5.37
C VAL A 111 -7.13 12.93 5.24
N ASN A 112 -6.71 12.63 4.01
CA ASN A 112 -5.66 11.65 3.73
C ASN A 112 -4.33 12.09 4.33
N THR A 113 -4.00 13.38 4.21
CA THR A 113 -2.78 13.95 4.81
C THR A 113 -2.77 13.75 6.32
N LYS A 114 -3.86 14.10 7.02
CA LYS A 114 -3.96 13.95 8.49
C LYS A 114 -3.82 12.50 8.92
N ILE A 115 -4.44 11.57 8.19
CA ILE A 115 -4.34 10.14 8.50
C ILE A 115 -2.90 9.66 8.32
N ALA A 116 -2.26 10.01 7.19
CA ALA A 116 -0.88 9.62 6.92
C ALA A 116 0.11 10.23 7.94
N GLU A 117 -0.10 11.47 8.39
CA GLU A 117 0.70 12.14 9.43
C GLU A 117 0.60 11.48 10.80
N ALA A 118 -0.57 10.93 11.13
CA ALA A 118 -0.79 10.25 12.41
C ALA A 118 -0.08 8.88 12.49
N ARG A 119 0.50 8.41 11.39
CA ARG A 119 1.14 7.10 11.27
C ARG A 119 2.65 7.18 11.47
N PRO A 120 3.31 6.07 11.85
CA PRO A 120 4.76 6.00 11.86
C PRO A 120 5.35 6.47 10.53
N LYS A 121 6.47 7.20 10.60
CA LYS A 121 7.10 7.73 9.39
C LYS A 121 7.45 6.60 8.42
N GLY A 122 7.13 6.80 7.14
CA GLY A 122 7.44 5.86 6.07
C GLY A 122 6.46 4.69 5.93
N THR A 123 5.34 4.67 6.65
CA THR A 123 4.35 3.57 6.57
C THR A 123 3.03 3.95 5.89
N CYS A 124 2.73 5.24 5.75
CA CYS A 124 1.48 5.70 5.13
C CYS A 124 1.73 6.91 4.25
N PHE A 125 1.21 6.86 3.03
CA PHE A 125 1.44 7.82 1.96
C PHE A 125 0.11 8.18 1.30
N ILE A 126 0.10 9.22 0.47
CA ILE A 126 -1.10 9.69 -0.21
C ILE A 126 -0.85 9.89 -1.70
N THR A 127 -1.94 9.86 -2.48
CA THR A 127 -2.00 10.42 -3.83
C THR A 127 -2.90 11.66 -3.83
N ILE A 128 -2.67 12.57 -4.78
CA ILE A 128 -3.53 13.74 -4.99
C ILE A 128 -3.84 13.84 -6.49
N GLY A 129 -5.13 13.94 -6.83
CA GLY A 129 -5.62 14.03 -8.19
C GLY A 129 -7.15 14.09 -8.22
N VAL A 130 -7.72 14.12 -9.42
CA VAL A 130 -9.17 14.15 -9.64
C VAL A 130 -9.60 12.93 -10.44
N HIS A 131 -10.35 12.06 -9.76
CA HIS A 131 -10.89 10.83 -10.32
C HIS A 131 -11.94 11.12 -11.40
N PRO A 132 -12.11 10.28 -12.44
CA PRO A 132 -13.13 10.48 -13.50
C PRO A 132 -14.55 10.70 -12.98
N TYR A 133 -14.91 10.05 -11.86
CA TYR A 133 -16.18 10.27 -11.13
C TYR A 133 -16.42 11.74 -10.74
N HIS A 134 -15.36 12.50 -10.44
CA HIS A 134 -15.41 13.91 -10.04
C HIS A 134 -15.15 14.87 -11.23
N ALA A 135 -15.03 14.35 -12.45
CA ALA A 135 -14.69 15.17 -13.63
C ALA A 135 -15.73 16.27 -13.93
N ALA A 136 -16.99 16.07 -13.55
CA ALA A 136 -18.02 17.09 -13.70
C ALA A 136 -17.74 18.34 -12.84
N GLU A 137 -17.01 18.24 -11.73
CA GLU A 137 -16.61 19.38 -10.89
C GLU A 137 -15.72 20.38 -11.65
N LEU A 138 -15.06 19.93 -12.72
CA LEU A 138 -14.24 20.76 -13.61
C LEU A 138 -14.98 21.25 -14.85
N SER A 139 -16.27 20.93 -15.01
CA SER A 139 -17.08 21.39 -16.14
C SER A 139 -17.86 22.69 -15.85
N THR A 140 -17.83 23.18 -14.61
CA THR A 140 -18.56 24.37 -14.17
C THR A 140 -17.70 25.64 -14.24
N GLU A 141 -18.33 26.82 -14.18
CA GLU A 141 -17.65 28.10 -13.96
C GLU A 141 -16.78 28.01 -12.69
N GLY A 142 -15.46 27.89 -12.84
CA GLY A 142 -14.52 27.63 -11.74
C GLY A 142 -13.49 26.52 -12.00
N ALA A 143 -13.56 25.80 -13.13
CA ALA A 143 -12.61 24.75 -13.50
C ALA A 143 -11.13 25.13 -13.35
N SER A 144 -10.74 26.31 -13.84
CA SER A 144 -9.37 26.81 -13.74
C SER A 144 -8.94 27.03 -12.28
N ARG A 145 -9.86 27.47 -11.42
CA ARG A 145 -9.59 27.66 -10.00
C ARG A 145 -9.43 26.32 -9.28
N TYR A 146 -10.29 25.34 -9.58
CA TYR A 146 -10.19 24.00 -8.98
C TYR A 146 -8.86 23.32 -9.32
N LEU A 147 -8.41 23.38 -10.58
CA LEU A 147 -7.10 22.86 -10.98
C LEU A 147 -5.95 23.63 -10.33
N GLN A 148 -6.08 24.95 -10.16
CA GLN A 148 -5.11 25.74 -9.44
C GLN A 148 -5.02 25.31 -7.96
N GLU A 149 -6.15 25.10 -7.28
CA GLU A 149 -6.20 24.63 -5.89
C GLU A 149 -5.57 23.22 -5.76
N ILE A 150 -5.83 22.31 -6.71
CA ILE A 150 -5.13 21.02 -6.79
C ILE A 150 -3.61 21.22 -6.92
N ALA A 151 -3.17 22.15 -7.78
CA ALA A 151 -1.76 22.41 -7.97
C ALA A 151 -1.09 22.96 -6.70
N GLU A 152 -1.77 23.87 -6.00
CA GLU A 152 -1.31 24.44 -4.73
C GLU A 152 -1.17 23.36 -3.66
N GLU A 153 -2.14 22.44 -3.55
CA GLU A 153 -2.07 21.30 -2.63
C GLU A 153 -0.95 20.31 -2.99
N VAL A 154 -0.71 20.03 -4.27
CA VAL A 154 0.41 19.18 -4.71
C VAL A 154 1.74 19.84 -4.39
N ASP A 155 1.93 21.12 -4.74
CA ASP A 155 3.15 21.88 -4.47
C ASP A 155 3.42 21.96 -2.95
N ALA A 156 2.37 22.21 -2.16
CA ALA A 156 2.44 22.18 -0.71
C ALA A 156 2.86 20.80 -0.21
N ALA A 157 2.23 19.72 -0.67
CA ALA A 157 2.53 18.35 -0.27
C ALA A 157 3.95 17.89 -0.66
N LEU A 158 4.47 18.34 -1.81
CA LEU A 158 5.84 18.08 -2.27
C LEU A 158 6.90 18.76 -1.39
N SER A 159 6.58 19.94 -0.87
CA SER A 159 7.46 20.72 0.02
C SER A 159 7.54 20.17 1.45
N ARG A 160 6.67 19.20 1.81
CA ARG A 160 6.60 18.64 3.16
C ARG A 160 7.79 17.72 3.45
N THR A 161 8.19 17.68 4.72
CA THR A 161 9.20 16.74 5.23
C THR A 161 8.71 16.11 6.55
N PRO A 162 8.59 14.77 6.65
CA PRO A 162 8.80 13.80 5.57
C PRO A 162 7.75 13.96 4.45
N ARG A 163 8.12 13.59 3.23
CA ARG A 163 7.20 13.64 2.08
C ARG A 163 6.16 12.53 2.21
N LEU A 164 4.89 12.88 2.06
CA LEU A 164 3.76 11.94 2.09
C LEU A 164 3.16 11.68 0.71
N LEU A 165 3.25 12.66 -0.20
CA LEU A 165 2.75 12.53 -1.56
C LEU A 165 3.70 11.68 -2.40
N VAL A 166 3.19 10.59 -2.97
CA VAL A 166 4.00 9.62 -3.73
C VAL A 166 3.57 9.43 -5.17
N ALA A 167 2.39 9.92 -5.56
CA ALA A 167 1.92 9.91 -6.94
C ALA A 167 0.91 11.03 -7.19
N PHE A 168 0.86 11.50 -8.43
CA PHE A 168 -0.23 12.35 -8.91
C PHE A 168 -1.34 11.46 -9.49
N GLY A 169 -2.53 11.58 -8.94
CA GLY A 169 -3.67 10.69 -9.17
C GLY A 169 -4.51 10.52 -7.91
N GLU A 170 -5.68 9.92 -7.98
CA GLU A 170 -6.16 9.09 -9.08
C GLU A 170 -6.76 9.91 -10.23
N LEU A 171 -6.28 9.70 -11.46
CA LEU A 171 -6.79 10.37 -12.66
C LEU A 171 -6.94 9.37 -13.82
N GLY A 172 -7.87 9.62 -14.75
CA GLY A 172 -8.07 8.75 -15.91
C GLY A 172 -9.51 8.72 -16.41
N LEU A 173 -9.97 7.55 -16.87
CA LEU A 173 -11.27 7.36 -17.52
C LEU A 173 -12.03 6.14 -16.96
N ASP A 174 -13.31 6.32 -16.65
CA ASP A 174 -14.23 5.28 -16.18
C ASP A 174 -15.56 5.32 -16.97
N TYR A 175 -15.67 4.47 -17.98
CA TYR A 175 -16.86 4.38 -18.82
C TYR A 175 -17.97 3.49 -18.22
N ASP A 176 -17.74 2.87 -17.06
CA ASP A 176 -18.79 2.18 -16.29
C ASP A 176 -19.57 3.14 -15.38
N ARG A 177 -19.16 4.41 -15.32
CA ARG A 177 -19.67 5.43 -14.41
C ARG A 177 -20.08 6.73 -15.11
N LEU A 178 -20.48 6.64 -16.38
CA LEU A 178 -20.89 7.81 -17.19
C LEU A 178 -22.07 8.61 -16.62
N GLN A 179 -22.85 8.04 -15.70
CA GLN A 179 -23.90 8.76 -14.97
C GLN A 179 -23.38 9.80 -13.98
N HIS A 180 -22.09 9.76 -13.61
CA HIS A 180 -21.47 10.71 -12.68
C HIS A 180 -20.72 11.84 -13.39
N ALA A 181 -20.04 11.50 -14.48
CA ALA A 181 -19.48 12.44 -15.43
C ALA A 181 -19.48 11.77 -16.80
N ASP A 182 -20.00 12.47 -17.82
CA ASP A 182 -20.04 11.94 -19.17
C ASP A 182 -18.62 11.80 -19.77
N LYS A 183 -18.56 11.14 -20.92
CA LYS A 183 -17.30 10.85 -21.61
C LYS A 183 -16.50 12.11 -21.94
N GLU A 184 -17.18 13.19 -22.32
CA GLU A 184 -16.54 14.44 -22.73
C GLU A 184 -15.89 15.13 -21.53
N ALA A 185 -16.62 15.21 -20.41
CA ALA A 185 -16.12 15.77 -19.16
C ALA A 185 -14.91 14.98 -18.62
N GLN A 186 -14.97 13.64 -18.67
CA GLN A 186 -13.86 12.79 -18.24
C GLN A 186 -12.61 12.99 -19.11
N LEU A 187 -12.76 13.02 -20.45
CA LEU A 187 -11.64 13.25 -21.37
C LEU A 187 -11.02 14.63 -21.17
N ALA A 188 -11.84 15.67 -21.04
CA ALA A 188 -11.37 17.03 -20.80
C ALA A 188 -10.61 17.14 -19.47
N THR A 189 -11.16 16.56 -18.39
CA THR A 189 -10.53 16.56 -17.07
C THR A 189 -9.23 15.78 -17.04
N PHE A 190 -9.21 14.59 -17.66
CA PHE A 190 -8.00 13.77 -17.71
C PHE A 190 -6.88 14.52 -18.46
N LYS A 191 -7.20 15.12 -19.60
CA LYS A 191 -6.26 15.91 -20.38
C LYS A 191 -5.74 17.12 -19.61
N ALA A 192 -6.63 17.88 -18.96
CA ALA A 192 -6.24 19.07 -18.20
C ALA A 192 -5.31 18.75 -17.02
N GLN A 193 -5.53 17.62 -16.34
CA GLN A 193 -4.62 17.16 -15.28
C GLN A 193 -3.23 16.76 -15.81
N LEU A 194 -3.15 16.12 -16.98
CA LEU A 194 -1.87 15.81 -17.63
C LEU A 194 -1.13 17.07 -18.09
N GLU A 195 -1.86 18.05 -18.63
CA GLU A 195 -1.29 19.36 -19.00
C GLU A 195 -0.74 20.08 -17.76
N LEU A 196 -1.51 20.12 -16.67
CA LEU A 196 -1.07 20.69 -15.39
C LEU A 196 0.19 19.99 -14.85
N PHE A 197 0.21 18.66 -14.84
CA PHE A 197 1.35 17.87 -14.40
C PHE A 197 2.63 18.25 -15.16
N VAL A 198 2.53 18.38 -16.49
CA VAL A 198 3.66 18.75 -17.35
C VAL A 198 4.07 20.21 -17.14
N GLU A 199 3.11 21.13 -17.05
CA GLU A 199 3.38 22.55 -16.81
C GLU A 199 4.15 22.76 -15.51
N LYS A 200 3.74 22.06 -14.45
CA LYS A 200 4.32 22.15 -13.12
C LYS A 200 5.62 21.38 -12.95
N GLN A 201 6.00 20.55 -13.92
CA GLN A 201 7.22 19.74 -13.90
C GLN A 201 7.33 18.88 -12.63
N TRP A 202 6.21 18.26 -12.23
CA TRP A 202 6.22 17.43 -11.03
C TRP A 202 7.01 16.13 -11.26
N GLU A 203 7.98 15.88 -10.39
CA GLU A 203 8.80 14.65 -10.37
C GLU A 203 8.07 13.53 -9.59
N LEU A 204 6.86 13.20 -10.05
CA LEU A 204 5.99 12.16 -9.48
C LEU A 204 5.61 11.11 -10.54
N PRO A 205 5.40 9.85 -10.17
CA PRO A 205 4.69 8.91 -11.04
C PRO A 205 3.20 9.26 -11.12
N LEU A 206 2.52 8.76 -12.15
CA LEU A 206 1.06 8.83 -12.25
C LEU A 206 0.37 7.60 -11.65
N PHE A 207 -0.72 7.82 -10.91
CA PHE A 207 -1.63 6.77 -10.43
C PHE A 207 -2.94 6.81 -11.22
N LEU A 208 -3.10 5.88 -12.17
CA LEU A 208 -4.01 6.03 -13.30
C LEU A 208 -5.22 5.08 -13.23
N HIS A 209 -6.42 5.61 -13.43
CA HIS A 209 -7.65 4.83 -13.53
C HIS A 209 -8.03 4.55 -14.99
N CYS A 210 -8.32 3.29 -15.32
CA CYS A 210 -8.87 2.94 -16.63
C CYS A 210 -9.90 1.82 -16.51
N ARG A 211 -11.17 2.12 -16.83
CA ARG A 211 -12.27 1.15 -16.87
C ARG A 211 -13.06 1.28 -18.16
N ASN A 212 -13.10 0.20 -18.95
CA ASN A 212 -13.79 0.12 -20.25
C ASN A 212 -13.47 1.29 -21.21
N ALA A 213 -12.27 1.85 -21.11
CA ALA A 213 -11.87 3.09 -21.79
C ALA A 213 -10.43 3.03 -22.37
N VAL A 214 -9.87 1.83 -22.57
CA VAL A 214 -8.43 1.66 -22.89
C VAL A 214 -8.02 2.39 -24.17
N ASP A 215 -8.83 2.32 -25.24
CA ASP A 215 -8.48 2.93 -26.52
C ASP A 215 -8.33 4.47 -26.41
N ASP A 216 -9.34 5.13 -25.82
CA ASP A 216 -9.32 6.57 -25.59
C ASP A 216 -8.25 6.97 -24.56
N PHE A 217 -8.09 6.17 -23.50
CA PHE A 217 -7.07 6.38 -22.48
C PHE A 217 -5.67 6.39 -23.09
N VAL A 218 -5.35 5.39 -23.91
CA VAL A 218 -4.08 5.28 -24.63
C VAL A 218 -3.90 6.44 -25.60
N GLN A 219 -4.96 6.85 -26.31
CA GLN A 219 -4.91 8.01 -27.20
C GLN A 219 -4.59 9.30 -26.45
N VAL A 220 -5.18 9.52 -25.28
CA VAL A 220 -4.91 10.70 -24.44
C VAL A 220 -3.50 10.66 -23.86
N MET A 221 -3.00 9.50 -23.42
CA MET A 221 -1.68 9.37 -22.77
C MET A 221 -0.49 9.49 -23.72
N LYS A 222 -0.60 8.99 -24.96
CA LYS A 222 0.51 8.93 -25.93
C LYS A 222 1.32 10.23 -26.08
N PRO A 223 0.70 11.43 -26.19
CA PRO A 223 1.44 12.70 -26.32
C PRO A 223 2.23 13.14 -25.08
N TYR A 224 2.00 12.49 -23.92
CA TYR A 224 2.61 12.83 -22.65
C TYR A 224 3.68 11.84 -22.21
N MET A 225 3.73 10.63 -22.77
CA MET A 225 4.62 9.56 -22.28
C MET A 225 6.10 9.96 -22.19
N ASN A 226 6.60 10.79 -23.12
CA ASN A 226 7.98 11.28 -23.10
C ASN A 226 8.22 12.45 -22.12
N LYS A 227 7.18 12.90 -21.42
CA LYS A 227 7.19 13.99 -20.44
C LYS A 227 6.92 13.49 -19.01
N LEU A 228 6.76 12.18 -18.81
CA LEU A 228 6.53 11.58 -17.50
C LEU A 228 7.86 11.07 -16.93
N PRO A 229 8.49 11.75 -15.97
CA PRO A 229 9.83 11.39 -15.48
C PRO A 229 9.88 10.00 -14.82
N HIS A 230 8.74 9.55 -14.27
CA HIS A 230 8.64 8.29 -13.53
C HIS A 230 7.54 7.35 -14.08
N GLY A 231 7.01 7.64 -15.28
CA GLY A 231 5.93 6.85 -15.88
C GLY A 231 4.66 6.85 -15.03
N GLY A 232 4.00 5.70 -14.94
CA GLY A 232 2.80 5.53 -14.12
C GLY A 232 2.30 4.10 -14.08
N VAL A 233 1.38 3.85 -13.16
CA VAL A 233 0.71 2.56 -12.98
C VAL A 233 -0.78 2.71 -13.26
N VAL A 234 -1.32 1.83 -14.10
CA VAL A 234 -2.77 1.68 -14.26
C VAL A 234 -3.26 0.78 -13.14
N HIS A 235 -3.95 1.38 -12.19
CA HIS A 235 -4.39 0.69 -10.99
C HIS A 235 -5.69 -0.09 -11.24
N SER A 236 -5.93 -1.09 -10.38
CA SER A 236 -7.12 -1.93 -10.36
C SER A 236 -7.51 -2.45 -11.75
N PHE A 237 -6.53 -2.85 -12.56
CA PHE A 237 -6.77 -3.12 -13.97
C PHE A 237 -7.65 -4.37 -14.15
N VAL A 238 -8.71 -4.22 -14.94
CA VAL A 238 -9.60 -5.31 -15.36
C VAL A 238 -9.77 -5.15 -16.86
N GLY A 239 -9.32 -6.15 -17.60
CA GLY A 239 -9.34 -6.13 -19.06
C GLY A 239 -8.66 -7.36 -19.64
N SER A 240 -8.53 -7.37 -20.96
CA SER A 240 -7.90 -8.47 -21.70
C SER A 240 -6.38 -8.38 -21.70
N VAL A 241 -5.73 -9.49 -22.06
CA VAL A 241 -4.28 -9.53 -22.33
C VAL A 241 -3.90 -8.51 -23.41
N SER A 242 -4.73 -8.34 -24.44
CA SER A 242 -4.48 -7.38 -25.53
C SER A 242 -4.48 -5.94 -24.99
N GLN A 243 -5.50 -5.57 -24.19
CA GLN A 243 -5.59 -4.26 -23.58
C GLN A 243 -4.44 -3.97 -22.62
N MET A 244 -4.09 -4.95 -21.77
CA MET A 244 -2.91 -4.86 -20.91
C MET A 244 -1.64 -4.60 -21.75
N GLN A 245 -1.45 -5.33 -22.85
CA GLN A 245 -0.28 -5.15 -23.71
C GLN A 245 -0.23 -3.76 -24.35
N GLN A 246 -1.38 -3.16 -24.71
CA GLN A 246 -1.41 -1.78 -25.19
C GLN A 246 -0.88 -0.79 -24.15
N LEU A 247 -1.24 -0.97 -22.88
CA LEU A 247 -0.78 -0.14 -21.76
C LEU A 247 0.73 -0.34 -21.50
N LEU A 248 1.20 -1.58 -21.48
CA LEU A 248 2.63 -1.90 -21.33
C LEU A 248 3.46 -1.31 -22.49
N ASN A 249 2.95 -1.38 -23.72
CA ASN A 249 3.65 -0.89 -24.92
C ASN A 249 3.89 0.62 -24.92
N ILE A 250 3.04 1.40 -24.22
CA ILE A 250 3.26 2.84 -24.07
C ILE A 250 4.12 3.17 -22.84
N GLY A 251 4.55 2.17 -22.07
CA GLY A 251 5.48 2.32 -20.95
C GLY A 251 4.83 2.40 -19.57
N LEU A 252 3.55 2.04 -19.43
CA LEU A 252 2.86 1.98 -18.14
C LEU A 252 3.01 0.61 -17.48
N GLU A 253 2.76 0.56 -16.17
CA GLU A 253 2.73 -0.68 -15.38
C GLU A 253 1.31 -1.02 -14.94
N ILE A 254 1.08 -2.25 -14.45
CA ILE A 254 -0.25 -2.79 -14.19
C ILE A 254 -0.36 -3.22 -12.73
N SER A 255 -1.37 -2.70 -12.03
CA SER A 255 -1.73 -3.21 -10.71
C SER A 255 -2.97 -4.09 -10.77
N VAL A 256 -2.98 -5.14 -9.95
CA VAL A 256 -4.06 -6.11 -9.88
C VAL A 256 -4.57 -6.27 -8.45
N ASN A 257 -5.88 -6.52 -8.33
CA ASN A 257 -6.57 -6.74 -7.06
C ASN A 257 -7.72 -7.74 -7.22
N GLY A 258 -8.64 -7.80 -6.25
CA GLY A 258 -9.78 -8.71 -6.29
C GLY A 258 -10.73 -8.50 -7.49
N PHE A 259 -10.83 -7.28 -8.05
CA PHE A 259 -11.62 -7.04 -9.26
C PHE A 259 -10.98 -7.68 -10.50
N SER A 260 -9.65 -7.74 -10.56
CA SER A 260 -8.90 -8.39 -11.64
C SER A 260 -9.14 -9.90 -11.72
N PHE A 261 -9.87 -10.48 -10.77
CA PHE A 261 -10.19 -11.91 -10.70
C PHE A 261 -11.65 -12.24 -11.07
N ALA A 262 -12.43 -11.25 -11.50
CA ALA A 262 -13.87 -11.41 -11.72
C ALA A 262 -14.24 -12.23 -12.96
N THR A 263 -13.43 -12.19 -14.02
CA THR A 263 -13.75 -12.81 -15.32
C THR A 263 -12.61 -13.71 -15.81
N ARG A 264 -12.93 -14.69 -16.67
CA ARG A 264 -11.92 -15.56 -17.27
C ARG A 264 -10.87 -14.78 -18.05
N GLU A 265 -11.31 -13.80 -18.83
CA GLU A 265 -10.45 -12.91 -19.62
C GLU A 265 -9.47 -12.13 -18.73
N SER A 266 -9.95 -11.60 -17.60
CA SER A 266 -9.09 -10.88 -16.65
C SER A 266 -8.13 -11.83 -15.92
N LEU A 267 -8.53 -13.08 -15.65
CA LEU A 267 -7.62 -14.09 -15.09
C LEU A 267 -6.50 -14.46 -16.06
N ASP A 268 -6.80 -14.56 -17.37
CA ASP A 268 -5.79 -14.80 -18.40
C ASP A 268 -4.84 -13.58 -18.51
N MET A 269 -5.34 -12.35 -18.34
CA MET A 269 -4.53 -11.13 -18.22
C MET A 269 -3.59 -11.18 -16.99
N VAL A 270 -4.11 -11.52 -15.81
CA VAL A 270 -3.30 -11.67 -14.59
C VAL A 270 -2.25 -12.76 -14.75
N ALA A 271 -2.55 -13.85 -15.47
CA ALA A 271 -1.55 -14.88 -15.77
C ALA A 271 -0.45 -14.35 -16.71
N ALA A 272 -0.79 -13.46 -17.65
CA ALA A 272 0.11 -12.95 -18.69
C ALA A 272 0.99 -11.75 -18.26
N VAL A 273 0.56 -10.91 -17.31
CA VAL A 273 1.31 -9.70 -16.92
C VAL A 273 2.75 -10.02 -16.48
N PRO A 274 3.79 -9.37 -17.05
CA PRO A 274 5.18 -9.59 -16.62
C PRO A 274 5.41 -9.23 -15.15
N LEU A 275 6.22 -10.00 -14.42
CA LEU A 275 6.46 -9.75 -12.99
C LEU A 275 7.15 -8.41 -12.72
N ASP A 276 8.00 -7.94 -13.62
CA ASP A 276 8.69 -6.64 -13.56
C ASP A 276 7.78 -5.45 -13.93
N LYS A 277 6.52 -5.70 -14.25
CA LYS A 277 5.48 -4.70 -14.56
C LYS A 277 4.22 -4.87 -13.71
N LEU A 278 4.29 -5.73 -12.70
CA LEU A 278 3.17 -6.10 -11.84
C LEU A 278 3.23 -5.39 -10.50
N HIS A 279 2.12 -4.74 -10.13
CA HIS A 279 1.83 -4.29 -8.78
C HIS A 279 0.67 -5.08 -8.19
N VAL A 280 0.59 -5.10 -6.86
CA VAL A 280 -0.45 -5.81 -6.14
C VAL A 280 -1.09 -4.83 -5.17
N GLU A 281 -2.42 -4.78 -5.15
CA GLU A 281 -3.16 -3.91 -4.26
C GLU A 281 -4.47 -4.54 -3.78
N THR A 282 -5.11 -3.92 -2.79
CA THR A 282 -6.42 -4.36 -2.30
C THR A 282 -7.58 -3.55 -2.87
N ASP A 283 -7.36 -2.26 -3.15
CA ASP A 283 -8.43 -1.29 -3.42
C ASP A 283 -9.52 -1.27 -2.34
N ALA A 284 -9.09 -1.46 -1.08
CA ALA A 284 -9.98 -1.49 0.06
C ALA A 284 -10.69 -0.11 0.21
N PRO A 285 -11.99 -0.07 0.56
CA PRO A 285 -12.81 -1.16 1.13
C PRO A 285 -13.43 -2.11 0.10
N TRP A 286 -13.10 -1.97 -1.19
CA TRP A 286 -13.65 -2.76 -2.28
C TRP A 286 -12.75 -3.95 -2.65
N GLY A 287 -13.09 -4.67 -3.72
CA GLY A 287 -12.26 -5.77 -4.22
C GLY A 287 -12.18 -6.99 -3.28
N GLU A 288 -13.17 -7.22 -2.43
CA GLU A 288 -13.18 -8.39 -1.53
C GLU A 288 -13.16 -9.71 -2.34
N ILE A 289 -12.18 -10.57 -2.04
CA ILE A 289 -12.13 -11.93 -2.56
C ILE A 289 -12.98 -12.83 -1.66
N LYS A 290 -14.16 -13.21 -2.15
CA LYS A 290 -15.10 -14.04 -1.38
C LYS A 290 -14.51 -15.42 -1.08
N ALA A 291 -14.50 -15.80 0.20
CA ALA A 291 -13.92 -17.07 0.68
C ALA A 291 -14.55 -18.33 0.06
N ASN A 292 -15.80 -18.25 -0.40
CA ASN A 292 -16.52 -19.36 -1.04
C ASN A 292 -16.36 -19.40 -2.57
N SER A 293 -15.64 -18.46 -3.18
CA SER A 293 -15.34 -18.47 -4.62
C SER A 293 -14.45 -19.66 -4.99
N ASP A 294 -14.54 -20.13 -6.23
CA ASP A 294 -13.74 -21.25 -6.70
C ASP A 294 -12.24 -20.92 -6.74
N LEU A 295 -11.91 -19.66 -7.03
CA LEU A 295 -10.53 -19.15 -6.92
C LEU A 295 -10.00 -19.22 -5.50
N ALA A 296 -10.80 -18.79 -4.52
CA ALA A 296 -10.41 -18.86 -3.11
C ALA A 296 -10.15 -20.31 -2.67
N LYS A 297 -11.07 -21.23 -2.99
CA LYS A 297 -10.90 -22.66 -2.68
C LYS A 297 -9.65 -23.25 -3.33
N ARG A 298 -9.31 -22.81 -4.54
CA ARG A 298 -8.19 -23.34 -5.32
C ARG A 298 -6.83 -22.82 -4.86
N TYR A 299 -6.73 -21.52 -4.56
CA TYR A 299 -5.43 -20.86 -4.38
C TYR A 299 -5.17 -20.32 -2.97
N LEU A 300 -6.20 -20.25 -2.10
CA LEU A 300 -6.08 -19.64 -0.77
C LEU A 300 -6.04 -20.64 0.39
N SER A 301 -5.92 -21.94 0.12
CA SER A 301 -5.86 -22.99 1.15
C SER A 301 -4.68 -22.81 2.12
N ASN A 302 -3.55 -22.31 1.62
CA ASN A 302 -2.33 -22.06 2.40
C ASN A 302 -2.11 -20.58 2.74
N ALA A 303 -3.06 -19.70 2.39
CA ALA A 303 -2.91 -18.27 2.66
C ALA A 303 -3.09 -17.96 4.15
N PRO A 304 -2.33 -17.00 4.72
CA PRO A 304 -2.48 -16.58 6.11
C PRO A 304 -3.93 -16.25 6.46
N PRO A 305 -4.44 -16.65 7.63
CA PRO A 305 -5.81 -16.35 8.04
C PRO A 305 -6.02 -14.84 8.13
N LEU A 306 -7.19 -14.38 7.68
CA LEU A 306 -7.59 -13.00 7.91
C LEU A 306 -8.08 -12.81 9.35
N PRO A 307 -8.04 -11.59 9.90
CA PRO A 307 -8.70 -11.28 11.16
C PRO A 307 -10.19 -11.67 11.13
N VAL A 308 -10.75 -11.93 12.32
CA VAL A 308 -12.16 -12.31 12.45
C VAL A 308 -13.04 -11.21 11.86
N SER A 309 -13.99 -11.59 11.00
CA SER A 309 -14.92 -10.65 10.35
C SER A 309 -16.33 -10.78 10.92
N LYS A 310 -16.89 -9.67 11.41
CA LYS A 310 -18.23 -9.59 12.02
C LYS A 310 -19.18 -8.77 11.15
N LYS A 311 -20.50 -8.97 11.34
CA LYS A 311 -21.49 -8.09 10.69
C LYS A 311 -21.31 -6.67 11.21
N ARG A 312 -21.55 -5.66 10.37
CA ARG A 312 -21.39 -4.24 10.72
C ARG A 312 -22.13 -3.78 11.99
N ASP A 313 -23.28 -4.38 12.29
CA ASP A 313 -24.10 -4.11 13.49
C ASP A 313 -23.61 -4.84 14.76
N LYS A 314 -22.61 -5.73 14.61
CA LYS A 314 -21.97 -6.49 15.68
C LYS A 314 -20.46 -6.32 15.64
N TRP A 315 -20.00 -5.22 15.06
CA TRP A 315 -18.60 -4.94 14.89
C TRP A 315 -17.92 -4.65 16.24
N GLU A 316 -16.65 -5.03 16.34
CA GLU A 316 -15.76 -4.79 17.48
C GLU A 316 -14.40 -4.37 16.92
N GLU A 317 -13.67 -3.50 17.65
CA GLU A 317 -12.41 -2.87 17.20
C GLU A 317 -11.38 -3.87 16.64
N SER A 318 -11.26 -5.04 17.24
CA SER A 318 -10.30 -6.07 16.82
C SER A 318 -10.71 -6.84 15.56
N CYS A 319 -11.92 -6.62 15.03
CA CYS A 319 -12.51 -7.40 13.94
C CYS A 319 -12.60 -6.58 12.64
N MET A 320 -12.53 -7.29 11.52
CA MET A 320 -12.96 -6.76 10.23
C MET A 320 -14.50 -6.66 10.18
N VAL A 321 -15.00 -5.90 9.21
CA VAL A 321 -16.42 -5.88 8.85
C VAL A 321 -16.67 -6.80 7.66
N LYS A 322 -17.72 -7.63 7.71
CA LYS A 322 -18.12 -8.50 6.59
C LYS A 322 -18.41 -7.66 5.34
N GLU A 323 -17.94 -8.13 4.19
CA GLU A 323 -18.09 -7.47 2.88
C GLU A 323 -17.31 -6.14 2.74
N ARG A 324 -16.53 -5.74 3.75
CA ARG A 324 -15.61 -4.61 3.68
C ARG A 324 -14.18 -5.16 3.59
N ASN A 325 -13.53 -4.98 2.45
CA ASN A 325 -12.13 -5.38 2.29
C ASN A 325 -11.22 -4.46 3.12
N GLU A 326 -10.00 -4.92 3.41
CA GLU A 326 -8.99 -4.15 4.14
C GLU A 326 -7.59 -4.47 3.60
N SER A 327 -6.64 -3.55 3.81
CA SER A 327 -5.23 -3.72 3.39
C SER A 327 -4.60 -5.03 3.91
N CYS A 328 -5.02 -5.55 5.07
CA CYS A 328 -4.52 -6.83 5.60
C CYS A 328 -4.86 -8.04 4.70
N ALA A 329 -5.76 -7.90 3.72
CA ALA A 329 -6.13 -8.94 2.76
C ALA A 329 -5.18 -9.05 1.55
N ILE A 330 -4.14 -8.22 1.46
CA ILE A 330 -3.23 -8.17 0.30
C ILE A 330 -2.62 -9.54 -0.06
N ASP A 331 -2.34 -10.39 0.93
CA ASP A 331 -1.82 -11.74 0.70
C ASP A 331 -2.77 -12.57 -0.16
N ARG A 332 -4.08 -12.39 -0.03
CA ARG A 332 -5.06 -13.12 -0.84
C ARG A 332 -4.87 -12.84 -2.33
N VAL A 333 -4.49 -11.60 -2.67
CA VAL A 333 -4.20 -11.20 -4.04
C VAL A 333 -2.91 -11.88 -4.52
N ALA A 334 -1.84 -11.80 -3.75
CA ALA A 334 -0.55 -12.41 -4.08
C ALA A 334 -0.64 -13.95 -4.27
N TYR A 335 -1.39 -14.64 -3.41
CA TYR A 335 -1.60 -16.10 -3.51
C TYR A 335 -2.35 -16.50 -4.79
N ILE A 336 -3.38 -15.74 -5.20
CA ILE A 336 -4.11 -16.02 -6.44
C ILE A 336 -3.19 -15.80 -7.65
N ILE A 337 -2.42 -14.71 -7.68
CA ILE A 337 -1.47 -14.44 -8.77
C ILE A 337 -0.43 -15.58 -8.87
N ALA A 338 0.16 -15.97 -7.75
CA ALA A 338 1.14 -17.05 -7.68
C ALA A 338 0.57 -18.36 -8.25
N GLY A 339 -0.66 -18.69 -7.86
CA GLY A 339 -1.38 -19.86 -8.36
C GLY A 339 -1.71 -19.80 -9.86
N LEU A 340 -2.08 -18.63 -10.39
CA LEU A 340 -2.34 -18.45 -11.83
C LEU A 340 -1.07 -18.51 -12.67
N LYS A 341 0.05 -18.00 -12.15
CA LYS A 341 1.35 -17.97 -12.84
C LYS A 341 2.17 -19.23 -12.66
N GLY A 342 1.86 -20.09 -11.68
CA GLY A 342 2.62 -21.30 -11.38
C GLY A 342 3.97 -21.03 -10.72
N ILE A 343 4.07 -19.96 -9.92
CA ILE A 343 5.28 -19.52 -9.21
C ILE A 343 5.00 -19.39 -7.70
N THR A 344 6.02 -19.06 -6.91
CA THR A 344 5.85 -18.88 -5.46
C THR A 344 5.23 -17.52 -5.10
N VAL A 345 4.59 -17.44 -3.94
CA VAL A 345 4.06 -16.17 -3.39
C VAL A 345 5.20 -15.20 -3.06
N ASP A 346 6.35 -15.72 -2.64
CA ASP A 346 7.54 -14.92 -2.37
C ASP A 346 8.05 -14.21 -3.63
N GLU A 347 8.06 -14.90 -4.78
CA GLU A 347 8.43 -14.30 -6.07
C GLU A 347 7.47 -13.18 -6.48
N VAL A 348 6.16 -13.40 -6.37
CA VAL A 348 5.14 -12.37 -6.67
C VAL A 348 5.31 -11.18 -5.76
N SER A 349 5.43 -11.42 -4.46
CA SER A 349 5.45 -10.36 -3.46
C SER A 349 6.75 -9.56 -3.52
N HIS A 350 7.89 -10.22 -3.77
CA HIS A 350 9.17 -9.55 -3.98
C HIS A 350 9.15 -8.65 -5.23
N ALA A 351 8.61 -9.16 -6.36
CA ALA A 351 8.47 -8.38 -7.57
C ALA A 351 7.54 -7.18 -7.36
N ALA A 352 6.35 -7.39 -6.80
CA ALA A 352 5.37 -6.34 -6.53
C ALA A 352 5.91 -5.27 -5.57
N TRP A 353 6.63 -5.68 -4.52
CA TRP A 353 7.31 -4.76 -3.61
C TRP A 353 8.35 -3.92 -4.34
N LYS A 354 9.27 -4.58 -5.08
CA LYS A 354 10.35 -3.89 -5.80
C LYS A 354 9.79 -2.87 -6.80
N ASN A 355 8.79 -3.27 -7.58
CA ASN A 355 8.18 -2.39 -8.58
C ASN A 355 7.50 -1.20 -7.90
N SER A 356 6.73 -1.44 -6.84
CA SER A 356 6.01 -0.37 -6.12
C SER A 356 6.94 0.58 -5.36
N VAL A 357 7.99 0.09 -4.71
CA VAL A 357 9.00 0.95 -4.07
C VAL A 357 9.72 1.81 -5.12
N THR A 358 10.01 1.26 -6.29
CA THR A 358 10.64 2.00 -7.39
C THR A 358 9.69 3.06 -7.96
N MET A 359 8.47 2.65 -8.34
CA MET A 359 7.45 3.52 -8.93
C MET A 359 7.13 4.71 -8.01
N PHE A 360 6.79 4.42 -6.75
CA PHE A 360 6.36 5.42 -5.77
C PHE A 360 7.53 6.02 -4.95
N ARG A 361 8.77 5.65 -5.29
CA ARG A 361 10.01 6.15 -4.66
C ARG A 361 10.04 6.03 -3.14
N LEU A 362 9.47 4.94 -2.60
CA LEU A 362 9.23 4.77 -1.16
C LEU A 362 10.48 4.41 -0.33
N GLY A 363 11.67 4.37 -0.96
CA GLY A 363 12.95 4.13 -0.31
C GLY A 363 13.86 5.36 -0.21
N ASP A 364 13.52 6.45 -0.90
CA ASP A 364 14.36 7.65 -1.07
C ASP A 364 13.83 8.87 -0.27
N LEU A 365 12.80 8.69 0.57
CA LEU A 365 11.99 9.78 1.15
C LEU A 365 12.17 10.01 2.65
#